data_AF-A0A7C5NI72-F1
#
_entry.id   AF-A0A7C5NI72-F1
#
_cell.length_a   1.000
_cell.length_b   1.000
_cell.length_c   1.000
_cell.angle_alpha   90.00
_cell.angle_beta   90.00
_cell.angle_gamma   90.00
#
_symmetry.space_group_name_H-M   'P 1'
#
loop_
_entity.id
_entity.type
_entity.pdbx_description
1 polymer ?
#
loop_
_entity_poly.entity_id
_entity_poly.type
_entity_poly.pdbx_seq_one_letter_code
_entity_poly.pdbx_strand_id
1 'polypeptide(L)' 'MKRDLVFDLIRKEMHRQKSGVELIASENFVSEDVLNAMGSVLTNKYAE' A
#
# COMPACT_ATOMS: atom_id res chain seq x y z
N MET A 1 -12.19 -15.58 6.49
CA MET A 1 -12.74 -15.79 5.14
C MET A 1 -12.71 -14.56 4.23
N LYS A 2 -13.24 -13.37 4.57
CA LYS A 2 -13.11 -12.16 3.70
C LYS A 2 -11.79 -11.36 3.85
N ARG A 3 -11.21 -11.29 5.06
CA ARG A 3 -9.93 -10.60 5.29
C ARG A 3 -8.78 -11.27 4.52
N ASP A 4 -8.79 -12.60 4.50
CA ASP A 4 -7.70 -13.40 3.92
C ASP A 4 -7.54 -13.12 2.42
N LEU A 5 -8.66 -12.96 1.69
CA LEU A 5 -8.65 -12.65 0.26
C LEU A 5 -8.00 -11.29 -0.05
N VAL A 6 -8.31 -10.24 0.72
CA VAL A 6 -7.74 -8.91 0.49
C VAL A 6 -6.23 -8.93 0.75
N PHE A 7 -5.79 -9.56 1.84
CA PHE A 7 -4.37 -9.69 2.13
C PHE A 7 -3.62 -10.54 1.09
N ASP A 8 -4.25 -11.58 0.55
CA ASP A 8 -3.68 -12.36 -0.56
C ASP A 8 -3.49 -11.52 -1.82
N LEU A 9 -4.47 -10.68 -2.17
CA LEU A 9 -4.39 -9.81 -3.34
C LEU A 9 -3.31 -8.73 -3.15
N ILE A 10 -3.23 -8.11 -1.97
CA ILE A 10 -2.17 -7.12 -1.66
C ILE A 10 -0.78 -7.78 -1.78
N ARG A 11 -0.61 -9.01 -1.28
CA ARG A 11 0.65 -9.76 -1.42
C ARG A 11 1.01 -10.03 -2.88
N LYS A 12 0.03 -10.41 -3.70
CA LYS A 12 0.24 -10.64 -5.15
C LYS A 12 0.63 -9.35 -5.87
N GLU A 13 0.00 -8.22 -5.55
CA GLU A 13 0.34 -6.92 -6.14
C GLU A 13 1.73 -6.45 -5.71
N MET A 14 2.09 -6.60 -4.44
CA MET A 14 3.45 -6.32 -3.97
C MET A 14 4.49 -7.15 -4.74
N HIS A 15 4.20 -8.42 -5.00
CA HIS A 15 5.09 -9.25 -5.80
C HIS A 15 5.19 -8.76 -7.25
N ARG A 16 4.05 -8.41 -7.88
CA ARG A 16 4.01 -7.86 -9.25
C ARG A 16 4.93 -6.64 -9.36
N GLN A 17 4.74 -5.64 -8.50
CA GLN A 17 5.53 -4.40 -8.50
C GLN A 17 7.03 -4.62 -8.27
N LYS A 18 7.41 -5.62 -7.46
CA LYS A 18 8.82 -5.97 -7.21
C LYS A 18 9.47 -6.78 -8.33
N SER A 19 8.67 -7.51 -9.10
CA SER A 19 9.14 -8.37 -10.19
C SER A 19 9.16 -7.67 -11.56
N GLY A 20 8.42 -6.55 -11.69
CA GLY A 20 8.30 -5.77 -12.91
C GLY A 20 9.32 -4.64 -13.01
N VAL A 21 9.51 -4.12 -14.22
CA VAL A 21 10.15 -2.82 -14.46
C VAL A 21 9.02 -1.81 -14.68
N GLU A 22 8.76 -0.96 -13.70
CA GLU A 22 7.70 0.03 -13.77
C GLU A 22 8.19 1.28 -14.53
N LEU A 23 7.60 1.56 -15.70
CA LEU A 23 8.03 2.63 -16.62
C LEU A 23 7.00 3.76 -16.77
N ILE A 24 5.96 3.76 -15.94
CA ILE A 24 4.95 4.82 -15.95
C ILE A 24 5.56 6.05 -15.27
N ALA A 25 5.76 7.12 -16.04
CA ALA A 25 6.51 8.29 -15.60
C ALA A 25 5.93 9.01 -14.37
N SER A 26 4.63 8.84 -14.11
CA SER A 26 3.94 9.45 -12.97
C SER A 26 3.84 8.54 -11.74
N GLU A 27 4.25 7.27 -11.84
CA GLU A 27 4.24 6.33 -10.71
C GLU A 27 5.54 6.40 -9.91
N ASN A 28 5.47 6.01 -8.63
CA ASN A 28 6.63 6.02 -7.75
C ASN A 28 6.44 5.05 -6.57
N PHE A 29 7.54 4.70 -5.91
CA PHE A 29 7.54 3.95 -4.65
C PHE A 29 7.78 4.92 -3.48
N VAL A 30 6.87 4.92 -2.51
CA VAL A 30 7.02 5.72 -1.29
C VAL A 30 7.90 5.01 -0.25
N SER A 31 8.44 5.76 0.70
CA SER A 31 9.21 5.17 1.81
C SER A 31 8.32 4.41 2.80
N GLU A 32 8.94 3.53 3.59
CA GLU A 32 8.26 2.78 4.64
C GLU A 32 7.65 3.69 5.71
N ASP A 33 8.33 4.79 6.07
CA ASP A 33 7.82 5.78 7.02
C ASP A 33 6.51 6.41 6.57
N VAL A 34 6.36 6.70 5.26
CA VAL A 34 5.11 7.23 4.70
C VAL A 34 3.99 6.20 4.81
N LEU A 35 4.26 4.93 4.53
CA LEU A 35 3.27 3.85 4.67
C LEU A 35 2.83 3.67 6.13
N ASN A 36 3.77 3.70 7.07
CA ASN A 36 3.50 3.57 8.51
C ASN A 36 2.63 4.73 9.03
N ALA A 37 2.93 5.95 8.61
CA ALA A 37 2.12 7.12 8.95
C ALA A 37 0.68 6.98 8.43
N MET A 38 0.50 6.48 7.21
CA MET A 38 -0.83 6.27 6.63
C MET A 38 -1.67 5.22 7.35
N GLY A 39 -1.04 4.19 7.92
CA GLY A 39 -1.71 3.15 8.72
C GLY A 39 -1.92 3.51 10.20
N SER A 40 -1.67 4.77 10.59
CA SER A 40 -1.68 5.18 12.00
C SER A 40 -3.08 5.51 12.54
N VAL A 41 -3.13 5.77 13.85
CA VAL A 41 -4.33 6.19 14.59
C VAL A 41 -4.93 7.50 14.07
N LEU A 42 -4.18 8.29 13.27
CA LEU A 42 -4.65 9.54 12.69
C LEU A 42 -5.93 9.34 11.85
N THR A 43 -6.10 8.16 11.25
CA THR A 43 -7.29 7.79 10.46
C THR A 43 -8.60 7.73 11.27
N ASN A 44 -8.51 7.65 12.60
CA ASN A 44 -9.68 7.60 13.48
C ASN A 44 -10.24 8.98 13.81
N LYS A 45 -9.50 10.05 13.52
CA LYS A 45 -9.82 11.40 14.01
C LYS A 45 -10.63 12.18 12.97
N TYR A 46 -11.80 12.65 13.38
CA TYR A 46 -12.54 13.72 12.69
C TYR A 46 -12.08 15.09 13.23
N ALA A 47 -11.76 16.03 12.35
CA ALA A 47 -11.13 17.31 12.69
C ALA A 47 -11.53 18.48 11.76
N GLU A 48 -12.79 18.49 11.30
CA GLU A 48 -13.42 19.67 10.69
C GLU A 48 -13.83 20.71 11.75
#